data_AF-A0A7Y1T2Y4-F1
#
_entry.id   AF-A0A7Y1T2Y4-F1
#
_cell.length_a   1.000
_cell.length_b   1.000
_cell.length_c   1.000
_cell.angle_alpha   90.00
_cell.angle_beta   90.00
_cell.angle_gamma   90.00
#
_symmetry.space_group_name_H-M   'P 1'
#
loop_
_entity.id
_entity.type
_entity.pdbx_description
1 polymer ?
#
loop_
_entity_poly.entity_id
_entity_poly.type
_entity_poly.pdbx_seq_one_letter_code
_entity_poly.pdbx_strand_id
1 'polypeptide(L)'
;MHQVKLLFILIVSLCFVVDAYSQNLPPEITVTGEQIYCYEAPIPIVTSATITDPDVTDNTLDEIYIQISEGYSLGNDTLTLGGVNPNITASWSITEALLTLTGPATFAEFETAIENVFFETTQTAFTSDRSFSINLGNANFLPSTGHYYFYVADLGITWAQARDAAAAQTYFGLQGYLATLTSQEEAQLAGEQSAGTGWIGASDQEVEG
;
A
#
# COMPACT_ATOMS: atom_id res chain seq x y z
N MET A 1 -22.83 -35.80 66.85
CA MET A 1 -21.79 -34.93 66.25
C MET A 1 -21.94 -35.03 64.74
N HIS A 2 -22.61 -34.07 64.10
CA HIS A 2 -22.83 -34.07 62.65
C HIS A 2 -21.80 -33.15 61.99
N GLN A 3 -21.00 -33.69 61.07
CA GLN A 3 -19.98 -32.99 60.30
C GLN A 3 -20.64 -32.30 59.10
N VAL A 4 -20.45 -30.98 58.95
CA VAL A 4 -20.86 -30.22 57.78
C VAL A 4 -19.68 -30.18 56.81
N LYS A 5 -19.81 -30.84 55.65
CA LYS A 5 -18.86 -30.71 54.54
C LYS A 5 -19.22 -29.47 53.73
N LEU A 6 -18.37 -28.44 53.80
CA LEU A 6 -18.46 -27.26 52.93
C LEU A 6 -17.76 -27.57 51.60
N LEU A 7 -18.53 -27.59 50.51
CA LEU A 7 -18.01 -27.74 49.15
C LEU A 7 -17.62 -26.34 48.62
N PHE A 8 -16.33 -26.06 48.51
CA PHE A 8 -15.83 -24.87 47.81
C PHE A 8 -15.94 -25.11 46.30
N ILE A 9 -16.88 -24.44 45.63
CA ILE A 9 -16.87 -24.33 44.17
C ILE A 9 -15.94 -23.18 43.83
N LEU A 10 -14.71 -23.52 43.44
CA LEU A 10 -13.78 -22.60 42.80
C LEU A 10 -14.32 -22.36 41.38
N ILE A 11 -15.06 -21.27 41.16
CA ILE A 11 -15.30 -20.78 39.81
C ILE A 11 -13.95 -20.24 39.33
N VAL A 12 -13.17 -21.10 38.66
CA VAL A 12 -12.10 -20.65 37.78
C VAL A 12 -12.82 -19.93 36.66
N SER A 13 -13.01 -18.61 36.83
CA SER A 13 -13.25 -17.71 35.71
C SER A 13 -11.99 -17.78 34.87
N LEU A 14 -11.97 -18.71 33.92
CA LEU A 14 -11.06 -18.67 32.81
C LEU A 14 -11.43 -17.39 32.07
N CYS A 15 -10.81 -16.27 32.46
CA CYS A 15 -10.56 -15.20 31.51
C CYS A 15 -9.79 -15.87 30.39
N PHE A 16 -10.50 -16.34 29.37
CA PHE A 16 -9.97 -16.35 28.03
C PHE A 16 -9.60 -14.89 27.77
N VAL A 17 -8.36 -14.55 28.11
CA VAL A 17 -7.66 -13.54 27.36
C VAL A 17 -7.65 -14.15 25.97
N VAL A 18 -8.60 -13.73 25.14
CA VAL A 18 -8.36 -13.75 23.71
C VAL A 18 -7.17 -12.83 23.56
N ASP A 19 -5.97 -13.41 23.65
CA ASP A 19 -4.82 -12.86 22.97
C ASP A 19 -5.30 -12.82 21.51
N ALA A 20 -5.82 -11.66 21.13
CA ALA A 20 -5.96 -11.34 19.72
C ALA A 20 -4.53 -11.44 19.22
N TYR A 21 -4.20 -12.57 18.59
CA TYR A 21 -3.09 -12.61 17.67
C TYR A 21 -3.34 -11.40 16.77
N SER A 22 -2.53 -10.34 16.86
CA SER A 22 -2.62 -9.31 15.84
C SER A 22 -2.30 -10.06 14.56
N GLN A 23 -3.32 -10.20 13.72
CA GLN A 23 -3.09 -10.64 12.37
C GLN A 23 -2.44 -9.43 11.74
N ASN A 24 -1.12 -9.43 11.81
CA ASN A 24 -0.25 -8.41 11.23
C ASN A 24 -0.27 -8.59 9.71
N LEU A 25 -1.46 -8.40 9.17
CA LEU A 25 -1.77 -8.36 7.76
C LEU A 25 -1.77 -6.88 7.38
N PRO A 26 -1.35 -6.56 6.15
CA PRO A 26 -1.40 -5.20 5.66
C PRO A 26 -2.85 -4.69 5.55
N PRO A 27 -3.05 -3.36 5.57
CA PRO A 27 -4.33 -2.77 5.26
C PRO A 27 -4.71 -3.04 3.80
N GLU A 28 -6.01 -3.18 3.56
CA GLU A 28 -6.61 -3.37 2.24
C GLU A 28 -7.50 -2.18 1.90
N ILE A 29 -7.49 -1.75 0.63
CA ILE A 29 -8.39 -0.74 0.11
C ILE A 29 -9.42 -1.35 -0.84
N THR A 30 -10.69 -1.01 -0.63
CA THR A 30 -11.78 -1.25 -1.58
C THR A 30 -12.30 0.09 -2.10
N VAL A 31 -12.39 0.22 -3.42
CA VAL A 31 -12.96 1.41 -4.07
C VAL A 31 -14.09 1.03 -5.02
N THR A 32 -15.05 1.94 -5.21
CA THR A 32 -16.11 1.79 -6.22
C THR A 32 -16.31 3.10 -6.97
N GLY A 33 -16.96 3.03 -8.13
CA GLY A 33 -17.38 4.22 -8.89
C GLY A 33 -16.72 4.34 -10.25
N GLU A 34 -16.89 3.33 -11.11
CA GLU A 34 -16.66 3.52 -12.55
C GLU A 34 -17.64 4.59 -13.07
N GLN A 35 -17.08 5.63 -13.70
CA GLN A 35 -17.84 6.81 -14.08
C GLN A 35 -17.52 7.22 -15.51
N ILE A 36 -18.53 7.74 -16.20
CA ILE A 36 -18.37 8.33 -17.53
C ILE A 36 -17.88 9.77 -17.35
N TYR A 37 -16.75 10.09 -17.97
CA TYR A 37 -16.24 11.47 -18.00
C TYR A 37 -16.98 12.30 -19.05
N CYS A 38 -17.54 13.43 -18.63
CA CYS A 38 -18.08 14.45 -19.51
C CYS A 38 -17.09 15.61 -19.60
N TYR A 39 -16.76 16.05 -20.82
CA TYR A 39 -15.89 17.22 -20.98
C TYR A 39 -16.52 18.46 -20.31
N GLU A 40 -15.67 19.36 -19.78
CA GLU A 40 -15.97 20.64 -19.09
C GLU A 40 -16.07 20.64 -17.55
N ALA A 41 -15.94 19.51 -16.85
CA ALA A 41 -15.85 19.54 -15.38
C ALA A 41 -14.92 18.46 -14.82
N PRO A 42 -14.12 18.77 -13.78
CA PRO A 42 -13.44 17.74 -13.01
C PRO A 42 -14.43 16.73 -12.43
N ILE A 43 -14.08 15.45 -12.46
CA ILE A 43 -14.89 14.35 -11.90
C ILE A 43 -14.12 13.68 -10.76
N PRO A 44 -14.77 13.28 -9.65
CA PRO A 44 -14.10 12.45 -8.66
C PRO A 44 -13.71 11.10 -9.28
N ILE A 45 -12.51 10.59 -8.97
CA ILE A 45 -12.01 9.33 -9.55
C ILE A 45 -12.72 8.08 -8.99
N VAL A 46 -13.35 8.21 -7.82
CA VAL A 46 -14.14 7.17 -7.16
C VAL A 46 -15.41 7.79 -6.58
N THR A 47 -16.42 6.96 -6.31
CA THR A 47 -17.61 7.36 -5.53
C THR A 47 -17.54 6.94 -4.08
N SER A 48 -16.72 5.93 -3.76
CA SER A 48 -16.47 5.50 -2.39
C SER A 48 -15.08 4.88 -2.25
N ALA A 49 -14.42 5.12 -1.12
CA ALA A 49 -13.22 4.42 -0.71
C ALA A 49 -13.38 3.87 0.71
N THR A 50 -12.86 2.67 0.96
CA THR A 50 -12.84 2.08 2.30
C THR A 50 -11.51 1.36 2.51
N ILE A 51 -10.83 1.68 3.60
CA ILE A 51 -9.57 1.09 4.02
C ILE A 51 -9.84 0.27 5.28
N THR A 52 -9.48 -1.02 5.25
CA THR A 52 -9.65 -1.93 6.38
C THR A 52 -8.34 -2.59 6.75
N ASP A 53 -8.07 -2.67 8.05
CA ASP A 53 -6.92 -3.39 8.58
C ASP A 53 -7.40 -4.41 9.63
N PRO A 54 -6.99 -5.70 9.53
CA PRO A 54 -7.24 -6.69 10.58
C PRO A 54 -6.60 -6.33 11.93
N ASP A 55 -5.51 -5.58 11.95
CA ASP A 55 -4.91 -5.01 13.15
C ASP A 55 -5.60 -3.69 13.54
N VAL A 56 -6.56 -3.80 14.46
CA VAL A 56 -7.31 -2.65 14.97
C VAL A 56 -6.47 -1.62 15.75
N THR A 57 -5.20 -1.91 16.03
CA THR A 57 -4.28 -0.98 16.70
C THR A 57 -3.54 -0.07 15.73
N ASP A 58 -3.52 -0.40 14.44
CA ASP A 58 -3.03 0.47 13.37
C ASP A 58 -4.21 1.05 12.58
N ASN A 59 -4.28 2.37 12.51
CA ASN A 59 -5.37 3.08 11.84
C ASN A 59 -4.90 4.33 11.10
N THR A 60 -3.59 4.42 10.83
CA THR A 60 -2.96 5.56 10.16
C THR A 60 -2.09 5.09 9.01
N LEU A 61 -1.96 5.93 7.99
CA LEU A 61 -0.96 5.75 6.94
C LEU A 61 -0.07 6.99 6.87
N ASP A 62 1.16 6.78 6.40
CA ASP A 62 2.07 7.89 6.12
C ASP A 62 1.84 8.46 4.72
N GLU A 63 1.36 7.65 3.78
CA GLU A 63 1.18 8.05 2.39
C GLU A 63 0.25 7.15 1.58
N ILE A 64 -0.33 7.70 0.52
CA ILE A 64 -1.10 7.00 -0.52
C ILE A 64 -0.67 7.50 -1.89
N TYR A 65 -0.57 6.58 -2.84
CA TYR A 65 -0.19 6.86 -4.22
C TYR A 65 -1.38 6.59 -5.14
N ILE A 66 -1.72 7.57 -5.98
CA ILE A 66 -2.83 7.47 -6.94
C ILE A 66 -2.27 7.76 -8.32
N GLN A 67 -2.28 6.76 -9.21
CA GLN A 67 -1.70 6.88 -10.54
C GLN A 67 -2.75 6.73 -11.63
N ILE A 68 -2.60 7.48 -12.72
CA ILE A 68 -3.29 7.18 -13.97
C ILE A 68 -2.51 6.04 -14.66
N SER A 69 -2.92 4.81 -14.39
CA SER A 69 -2.20 3.60 -14.79
C SER A 69 -2.34 3.28 -16.28
N GLU A 70 -3.43 3.69 -16.92
CA GLU A 70 -3.65 3.48 -18.35
C GLU A 70 -4.27 4.70 -19.03
N GLY A 71 -3.91 4.89 -20.30
CA GLY A 71 -4.47 5.93 -21.14
C GLY A 71 -3.96 7.35 -20.86
N TYR A 72 -3.09 7.55 -19.86
CA TYR A 72 -2.57 8.86 -19.48
C TYR A 72 -2.06 9.68 -20.68
N SER A 73 -2.55 10.92 -20.79
CA SER A 73 -2.09 11.90 -21.76
C SER A 73 -1.16 12.92 -21.10
N LEU A 74 0.14 12.78 -21.37
CA LEU A 74 1.19 13.59 -20.76
C LEU A 74 0.91 15.10 -20.91
N GLY A 75 0.78 15.77 -19.75
CA GLY A 75 0.57 17.20 -19.66
C GLY A 75 -0.84 17.70 -19.97
N ASN A 76 -1.76 16.82 -20.38
CA ASN A 76 -3.17 17.16 -20.56
C ASN A 76 -4.03 16.68 -19.41
N ASP A 77 -3.73 15.49 -18.88
CA ASP A 77 -4.44 14.87 -17.77
C ASP A 77 -3.83 15.30 -16.44
N THR A 78 -4.67 15.53 -15.42
CA THR A 78 -4.22 15.92 -14.08
C THR A 78 -5.14 15.35 -13.01
N LEU A 79 -4.56 14.94 -11.89
CA LEU A 79 -5.27 14.64 -10.65
C LEU A 79 -5.07 15.77 -9.65
N THR A 80 -6.15 16.19 -8.98
CA THR A 80 -6.11 17.23 -7.96
C THR A 80 -6.85 16.78 -6.70
N LEU A 81 -6.27 17.06 -5.53
CA LEU A 81 -6.96 16.88 -4.25
C LEU A 81 -7.80 18.13 -3.96
N GLY A 82 -9.12 17.95 -3.88
CA GLY A 82 -10.07 18.96 -3.44
C GLY A 82 -10.38 18.88 -1.94
N GLY A 83 -11.30 19.73 -1.49
CA GLY A 83 -11.79 19.71 -0.11
C GLY A 83 -10.80 20.29 0.92
N VAL A 84 -11.07 20.01 2.20
CA VAL A 84 -10.23 20.45 3.33
C VAL A 84 -9.62 19.21 3.98
N ASN A 85 -8.30 19.06 3.86
CA ASN A 85 -7.57 17.90 4.37
C ASN A 85 -6.43 18.39 5.29
N PRO A 86 -6.66 18.55 6.60
CA PRO A 86 -5.72 19.24 7.49
C PRO A 86 -4.42 18.46 7.72
N ASN A 87 -4.47 17.12 7.64
CA ASN A 87 -3.34 16.23 7.90
C ASN A 87 -2.77 15.59 6.63
N ILE A 88 -3.29 15.93 5.44
CA ILE A 88 -2.87 15.35 4.17
C ILE A 88 -2.45 16.46 3.23
N THR A 89 -1.24 16.34 2.69
CA THR A 89 -0.72 17.19 1.62
C THR A 89 -0.68 16.41 0.31
N ALA A 90 -0.81 17.09 -0.83
CA ALA A 90 -0.86 16.45 -2.14
C ALA A 90 0.22 17.00 -3.07
N SER A 91 0.86 16.13 -3.85
CA SER A 91 1.86 16.48 -4.87
C SER A 91 1.62 15.70 -6.16
N TRP A 92 1.50 16.39 -7.29
CA TRP A 92 1.30 15.79 -8.61
C TRP A 92 2.60 15.73 -9.41
N SER A 93 2.99 14.54 -9.85
CA SER A 93 4.09 14.31 -10.79
C SER A 93 3.54 14.12 -12.21
N ILE A 94 3.77 15.11 -13.07
CA ILE A 94 3.33 15.08 -14.48
C ILE A 94 4.02 13.94 -15.24
N THR A 95 5.28 13.65 -14.95
CA THR A 95 6.06 12.63 -15.68
C THR A 95 5.63 11.22 -15.33
N GLU A 96 5.20 10.99 -14.09
CA GLU A 96 4.81 9.66 -13.58
C GLU A 96 3.29 9.45 -13.58
N ALA A 97 2.51 10.49 -13.92
CA ALA A 97 1.05 10.50 -13.80
C ALA A 97 0.58 10.16 -12.38
N LEU A 98 1.33 10.62 -11.37
CA LEU A 98 1.24 10.15 -9.99
C LEU A 98 0.87 11.29 -9.04
N LEU A 99 -0.23 11.14 -8.32
CA LEU A 99 -0.61 11.99 -7.19
C LEU A 99 -0.18 11.29 -5.90
N THR A 100 0.73 11.92 -5.16
CA THR A 100 1.14 11.48 -3.83
C THR A 100 0.36 12.25 -2.79
N LEU A 101 -0.34 11.53 -1.91
CA LEU A 101 -0.99 12.04 -0.72
C LEU A 101 -0.10 11.71 0.50
N THR A 102 0.43 12.71 1.17
CA THR A 102 1.37 12.54 2.30
C THR A 102 0.72 12.96 3.62
N GLY A 103 0.74 12.06 4.59
CA GLY A 103 0.26 12.20 5.96
C GLY A 103 1.35 12.62 6.96
N PRO A 104 1.31 12.12 8.23
CA PRO A 104 0.48 11.01 8.71
C PRO A 104 -0.99 11.40 8.89
N ALA A 105 -1.90 10.53 8.46
CA ALA A 105 -3.34 10.72 8.64
C ALA A 105 -4.06 9.40 8.90
N THR A 106 -5.26 9.48 9.47
CA THR A 106 -6.09 8.30 9.74
C THR A 106 -6.67 7.72 8.46
N PHE A 107 -7.05 6.44 8.48
CA PHE A 107 -7.73 5.80 7.35
C PHE A 107 -8.96 6.58 6.89
N ALA A 108 -9.80 7.04 7.82
CA ALA A 108 -10.99 7.83 7.50
C ALA A 108 -10.68 9.18 6.82
N GLU A 109 -9.56 9.82 7.19
CA GLU A 109 -9.09 11.04 6.52
C GLU A 109 -8.61 10.74 5.10
N PHE A 110 -7.90 9.63 4.89
CA PHE A 110 -7.48 9.20 3.55
C PHE A 110 -8.66 8.77 2.68
N GLU A 111 -9.64 8.03 3.20
CA GLU A 111 -10.88 7.68 2.49
C GLU A 111 -11.58 8.94 1.97
N THR A 112 -11.76 9.93 2.86
CA THR A 112 -12.36 11.22 2.49
C THR A 112 -11.50 11.96 1.46
N ALA A 113 -10.17 11.93 1.58
CA ALA A 113 -9.27 12.57 0.63
C ALA A 113 -9.35 11.91 -0.75
N ILE A 114 -9.35 10.57 -0.83
CA ILE A 114 -9.46 9.81 -2.08
C ILE A 114 -10.78 10.11 -2.79
N GLU A 115 -11.89 10.16 -2.04
CA GLU A 115 -13.21 10.54 -2.59
C GLU A 115 -13.26 11.99 -3.10
N ASN A 116 -12.32 12.84 -2.65
CA ASN A 116 -12.13 14.21 -3.12
C ASN A 116 -10.94 14.37 -4.08
N VAL A 117 -10.44 13.29 -4.67
CA VAL A 117 -9.48 13.38 -5.78
C VAL A 117 -10.23 13.48 -7.09
N PHE A 118 -9.97 14.55 -7.83
CA PHE A 118 -10.61 14.85 -9.10
C PHE A 118 -9.67 14.64 -10.27
N PHE A 119 -10.17 13.95 -11.30
CA PHE A 119 -9.57 13.89 -12.62
C PHE A 119 -10.09 15.04 -13.48
N GLU A 120 -9.17 15.69 -14.18
CA GLU A 120 -9.44 16.67 -15.21
C GLU A 120 -8.51 16.43 -16.42
N THR A 121 -9.01 16.72 -17.62
CA THR A 121 -8.19 16.70 -18.84
C THR A 121 -8.52 17.86 -19.76
N THR A 122 -7.49 18.39 -20.42
CA THR A 122 -7.63 19.40 -21.48
C THR A 122 -7.90 18.77 -22.85
N GLN A 123 -7.91 17.44 -22.96
CA GLN A 123 -8.19 16.77 -24.22
C GLN A 123 -9.66 16.94 -24.63
N THR A 124 -9.87 17.34 -25.89
CA THR A 124 -11.22 17.45 -26.49
C THR A 124 -11.59 16.23 -27.33
N ALA A 125 -10.66 15.29 -27.52
CA ALA A 125 -10.86 14.07 -28.27
C ALA A 125 -10.25 12.90 -27.49
N PHE A 126 -11.09 11.90 -27.18
CA PHE A 126 -10.72 10.74 -26.38
C PHE A 126 -10.42 9.55 -27.31
N THR A 127 -9.24 8.96 -27.15
CA THR A 127 -8.77 7.81 -27.94
C THR A 127 -8.73 6.50 -27.14
N SER A 128 -8.89 6.60 -25.82
CA SER A 128 -8.83 5.49 -24.86
C SER A 128 -9.49 5.91 -23.56
N ASP A 129 -9.87 4.93 -22.74
CA ASP A 129 -10.32 5.16 -21.36
C ASP A 129 -9.13 5.53 -20.46
N ARG A 130 -9.42 5.94 -19.21
CA ARG A 130 -8.42 6.19 -18.17
C ARG A 130 -8.66 5.20 -17.04
N SER A 131 -7.62 4.45 -16.71
CA SER A 131 -7.61 3.55 -15.56
C SER A 131 -6.78 4.19 -14.45
N PHE A 132 -7.22 4.02 -13.20
CA PHE A 132 -6.53 4.55 -12.03
C PHE A 132 -6.10 3.39 -11.13
N SER A 133 -4.91 3.48 -10.56
CA SER A 133 -4.46 2.62 -9.48
C SER A 133 -4.31 3.43 -8.20
N ILE A 134 -4.69 2.83 -7.07
CA ILE A 134 -4.53 3.41 -5.74
C ILE A 134 -3.74 2.40 -4.91
N ASN A 135 -2.60 2.85 -4.36
CA ASN A 135 -1.71 2.02 -3.56
C ASN A 135 -1.59 2.62 -2.15
N LEU A 136 -1.77 1.76 -1.14
CA LEU A 136 -1.57 2.09 0.26
C LEU A 136 -0.09 1.96 0.59
N GLY A 137 0.57 3.10 0.77
CA GLY A 137 2.02 3.17 0.95
C GLY A 137 2.82 3.03 -0.35
N ASN A 138 4.15 3.07 -0.20
CA ASN A 138 5.13 3.15 -1.30
C ASN A 138 5.59 1.80 -1.86
N ALA A 139 4.98 0.69 -1.44
CA ALA A 139 5.37 -0.63 -1.89
C ALA A 139 4.56 -1.08 -3.09
N ASN A 140 5.19 -1.79 -4.02
CA ASN A 140 4.47 -2.44 -5.11
C ASN A 140 3.93 -3.78 -4.61
N PHE A 141 2.62 -3.96 -4.62
CA PHE A 141 2.00 -5.21 -4.22
C PHE A 141 1.80 -6.11 -5.43
N LEU A 142 2.23 -7.38 -5.33
CA LEU A 142 1.98 -8.40 -6.34
C LEU A 142 0.95 -9.41 -5.81
N PRO A 143 -0.33 -9.33 -6.22
CA PRO A 143 -1.38 -10.19 -5.67
C PRO A 143 -1.17 -11.68 -5.92
N SER A 144 -0.45 -12.06 -6.99
CA SER A 144 -0.19 -13.47 -7.32
C SER A 144 0.72 -14.17 -6.31
N THR A 145 1.61 -13.42 -5.65
CA THR A 145 2.53 -13.93 -4.63
C THR A 145 2.21 -13.42 -3.22
N GLY A 146 1.40 -12.37 -3.11
CA GLY A 146 1.04 -11.72 -1.84
C GLY A 146 2.18 -10.91 -1.23
N HIS A 147 3.23 -10.59 -2.00
CA HIS A 147 4.40 -9.87 -1.50
C HIS A 147 4.39 -8.39 -1.90
N TYR A 148 5.07 -7.59 -1.09
CA TYR A 148 5.36 -6.18 -1.33
C TYR A 148 6.82 -6.01 -1.74
N TYR A 149 7.06 -5.18 -2.75
CA TYR A 149 8.38 -4.98 -3.32
C TYR A 149 8.76 -3.50 -3.28
N PHE A 150 9.95 -3.24 -2.73
CA PHE A 150 10.59 -1.94 -2.71
C PHE A 150 11.79 -1.93 -3.64
N TYR A 151 11.91 -0.86 -4.42
CA TYR A 151 13.19 -0.49 -5.01
C TYR A 151 13.88 0.52 -4.09
N VAL A 152 15.05 0.14 -3.56
CA VAL A 152 15.86 1.02 -2.70
C VAL A 152 17.13 1.40 -3.45
N ALA A 153 17.22 2.68 -3.82
CA ALA A 153 18.40 3.21 -4.51
C ALA A 153 19.53 3.50 -3.51
N ASP A 154 20.59 2.69 -3.52
CA ASP A 154 21.83 2.93 -2.76
C ASP A 154 23.06 2.58 -3.62
N LEU A 155 23.80 3.61 -4.05
CA LEU A 155 24.94 3.45 -4.93
C LEU A 155 26.17 2.97 -4.15
N GLY A 156 26.63 1.76 -4.47
CA GLY A 156 27.83 1.17 -3.87
C GLY A 156 27.58 0.30 -2.65
N ILE A 157 26.30 0.05 -2.30
CA ILE A 157 25.94 -0.94 -1.29
C ILE A 157 26.41 -2.33 -1.73
N THR A 158 27.07 -3.07 -0.83
CA THR A 158 27.42 -4.47 -1.08
C THR A 158 26.21 -5.37 -0.87
N TRP A 159 26.20 -6.58 -1.45
CA TRP A 159 25.11 -7.54 -1.26
C TRP A 159 24.82 -7.82 0.22
N ALA A 160 25.86 -8.02 1.04
CA ALA A 160 25.70 -8.29 2.48
C ALA A 160 25.06 -7.10 3.21
N GLN A 161 25.48 -5.87 2.89
CA GLN A 161 24.87 -4.66 3.44
C GLN A 161 23.41 -4.50 2.99
N ALA A 162 23.11 -4.81 1.71
CA ALA A 162 21.75 -4.76 1.18
C ALA A 162 20.84 -5.80 1.85
N ARG A 163 21.34 -7.02 2.10
CA ARG A 163 20.63 -8.06 2.85
C ARG A 163 20.32 -7.60 4.26
N ASP A 164 21.33 -7.10 4.98
CA ASP A 164 21.17 -6.67 6.37
C ASP A 164 20.25 -5.43 6.47
N ALA A 165 20.33 -4.52 5.48
CA ALA A 165 19.44 -3.36 5.38
C ALA A 165 17.99 -3.79 5.11
N ALA A 166 17.75 -4.72 4.17
CA ALA A 166 16.42 -5.25 3.90
C ALA A 166 15.85 -5.98 5.13
N ALA A 167 16.66 -6.76 5.83
CA ALA A 167 16.30 -7.44 7.08
C ALA A 167 16.10 -6.50 8.28
N ALA A 168 16.45 -5.22 8.16
CA ALA A 168 16.14 -4.21 9.17
C ALA A 168 14.85 -3.43 8.86
N GLN A 169 14.27 -3.59 7.67
CA GLN A 169 13.05 -2.92 7.28
C GLN A 169 11.82 -3.69 7.72
N THR A 170 10.78 -2.94 8.09
CA THR A 170 9.44 -3.47 8.35
C THR A 170 8.42 -2.70 7.54
N TYR A 171 7.42 -3.38 6.98
CA TYR A 171 6.34 -2.74 6.23
C TYR A 171 5.00 -3.37 6.59
N PHE A 172 4.07 -2.56 7.13
CA PHE A 172 2.84 -3.05 7.76
C PHE A 172 3.11 -4.25 8.68
N GLY A 173 4.13 -4.08 9.53
CA GLY A 173 4.68 -5.08 10.43
C GLY A 173 5.32 -6.33 9.79
N LEU A 174 5.32 -6.47 8.47
CA LEU A 174 6.03 -7.55 7.78
C LEU A 174 7.54 -7.29 7.80
N GLN A 175 8.32 -8.33 8.08
CA GLN A 175 9.78 -8.26 8.06
C GLN A 175 10.30 -8.28 6.62
N GLY A 176 11.15 -7.30 6.26
CA GLY A 176 11.78 -7.22 4.95
C GLY A 176 12.91 -8.24 4.72
N TYR A 177 13.20 -8.52 3.46
CA TYR A 177 14.32 -9.34 2.98
C TYR A 177 14.62 -9.03 1.50
N LEU A 178 15.79 -9.42 0.99
CA LEU A 178 16.09 -9.27 -0.44
C LEU A 178 15.20 -10.19 -1.29
N ALA A 179 14.55 -9.63 -2.31
CA ALA A 179 13.58 -10.35 -3.14
C ALA A 179 14.19 -11.60 -3.80
N THR A 180 13.49 -12.72 -3.73
CA THR A 180 13.81 -13.93 -4.49
C THR A 180 12.82 -14.05 -5.63
N LEU A 181 13.30 -13.92 -6.86
CA LEU A 181 12.44 -13.92 -8.06
C LEU A 181 12.19 -15.36 -8.51
N THR A 182 11.04 -15.90 -8.15
CA THR A 182 10.62 -17.29 -8.43
C THR A 182 9.57 -17.39 -9.54
N SER A 183 8.90 -16.30 -9.88
CA SER A 183 7.93 -16.23 -10.99
C SER A 183 8.34 -15.27 -12.10
N GLN A 184 7.68 -15.41 -13.26
CA GLN A 184 7.88 -14.50 -14.39
C GLN A 184 7.39 -13.08 -14.07
N GLU A 185 6.30 -12.97 -13.32
CA GLU A 185 5.72 -11.69 -12.88
C GLU A 185 6.65 -10.96 -11.91
N GLU A 186 7.29 -11.68 -10.98
CA GLU A 186 8.31 -11.10 -10.08
C GLU A 186 9.51 -10.58 -10.86
N ALA A 187 9.96 -11.33 -11.88
CA ALA A 187 11.06 -10.92 -12.73
C ALA A 187 10.71 -9.69 -13.58
N GLN A 188 9.46 -9.61 -14.07
CA GLN A 188 8.97 -8.45 -14.80
C GLN A 188 8.90 -7.22 -13.88
N LEU A 189 8.30 -7.35 -12.69
CA LEU A 189 8.23 -6.28 -11.70
C LEU A 189 9.63 -5.75 -11.35
N ALA A 190 10.58 -6.65 -11.08
CA ALA A 190 11.96 -6.26 -10.77
C ALA A 190 12.64 -5.52 -11.95
N GLY A 191 12.38 -5.95 -13.19
CA GLY A 191 12.92 -5.31 -14.39
C GLY A 191 12.35 -3.92 -14.66
N GLU A 192 11.03 -3.74 -14.48
CA GLU A 192 10.33 -2.46 -14.69
C GLU A 192 10.68 -1.42 -13.62
N GLN A 193 10.91 -1.86 -12.38
CA GLN A 193 11.22 -1.01 -11.22
C GLN A 193 12.69 -0.59 -11.17
N SER A 194 13.58 -1.34 -11.81
CA SER A 194 15.01 -1.09 -11.71
C SER A 194 15.42 0.09 -12.61
N ALA A 195 15.71 1.24 -12.01
CA ALA A 195 16.39 2.34 -12.71
C ALA A 195 17.86 1.99 -13.10
N GLY A 196 18.30 0.75 -12.83
CA GLY A 196 19.67 0.24 -13.00
C GLY A 196 19.84 -1.18 -12.47
N THR A 197 21.04 -1.55 -12.01
CA THR A 197 21.30 -2.86 -11.38
C THR A 197 20.86 -2.85 -9.91
N GLY A 198 20.13 -3.88 -9.45
CA GLY A 198 19.73 -4.05 -8.05
C GLY A 198 20.17 -5.41 -7.48
N TRP A 199 20.35 -5.48 -6.16
CA TRP A 199 20.62 -6.75 -5.47
C TRP A 199 19.32 -7.54 -5.25
N ILE A 200 19.37 -8.84 -5.52
CA ILE A 200 18.30 -9.80 -5.23
C ILE A 200 18.82 -10.87 -4.26
N GLY A 201 17.91 -11.64 -3.65
CA GLY A 201 18.20 -12.67 -2.65
C GLY A 201 18.98 -13.89 -3.15
N ALA A 202 19.41 -13.91 -4.42
CA ALA A 202 20.29 -14.94 -4.93
C ALA A 202 21.72 -14.71 -4.42
N SER A 203 22.18 -15.56 -3.50
CA SER A 203 23.59 -15.68 -3.13
C SER A 203 24.12 -17.07 -3.43
N ASP A 204 25.32 -17.15 -3.98
CA ASP A 204 26.11 -18.37 -4.14
C ASP A 204 26.97 -18.71 -2.89
N GLN A 205 26.72 -18.04 -1.77
CA GLN A 205 27.57 -18.09 -0.57
C GLN A 205 27.70 -19.49 0.07
N GLU A 206 26.85 -20.46 -0.31
CA GLU A 206 26.96 -21.86 0.15
C GLU A 206 27.68 -22.80 -0.84
N VAL A 207 27.88 -22.42 -2.12
CA VAL A 207 28.64 -23.20 -3.11
C VAL A 207 29.33 -22.27 -4.11
N GLU A 208 30.58 -21.90 -3.85
CA GLU A 208 31.50 -21.47 -4.92
C GLU A 208 31.82 -22.70 -5.79
N GLY A 209 31.40 -22.67 -7.05
CA GLY A 209 31.78 -23.64 -8.09
C GLY A 209 32.52 -22.96 -9.22
#